data_AF-G9X1W8-F1
#
_entry.id   AF-G9X1W8-F1
#
_cell.length_a   1.000
_cell.length_b   1.000
_cell.length_c   1.000
_cell.angle_alpha   90.00
_cell.angle_beta   90.00
_cell.angle_gamma   90.00
#
_symmetry.space_group_name_H-M   'P 1'
#
loop_
_entity.id
_entity.type
_entity.pdbx_description
1 polymer ?
#
loop_
_entity_poly.entity_id
_entity_poly.type
_entity_poly.pdbx_seq_one_letter_code
_entity_poly.pdbx_strand_id
1 'polypeptide(L)'
;MEIENFIIKGINNVNIVKSGDLYYCLNPENMEVEKLNGTAAEMLYLLNKGYDLDDMVRYFMDNYDVSEDDLKKYILDFFNNLSFKKSIINKLITTKIYYRLDWEN
;
A
#
# COMPACT_ATOMS: atom_id res chain seq x y z
N MET A 1 -3.74 -12.68 -7.13
CA MET A 1 -4.91 -11.87 -7.57
C MET A 1 -4.52 -11.09 -8.84
N GLU A 2 -5.42 -10.88 -9.80
CA GLU A 2 -5.16 -9.95 -10.90
C GLU A 2 -5.62 -8.54 -10.49
N ILE A 3 -4.67 -7.60 -10.36
CA ILE A 3 -4.94 -6.23 -9.94
C ILE A 3 -5.04 -5.36 -11.19
N GLU A 4 -6.24 -4.89 -11.49
CA GLU A 4 -6.48 -3.91 -12.54
C GLU A 4 -6.18 -2.48 -12.06
N ASN A 5 -6.20 -1.50 -12.97
CA ASN A 5 -6.07 -0.09 -12.62
C ASN A 5 -7.05 0.31 -11.50
N PHE A 6 -6.57 1.05 -10.50
CA PHE A 6 -7.41 1.51 -9.40
C PHE A 6 -6.99 2.89 -8.89
N ILE A 7 -7.90 3.53 -8.17
CA ILE A 7 -7.70 4.86 -7.60
C ILE A 7 -7.84 4.75 -6.08
N ILE A 8 -6.81 5.18 -5.36
CA ILE A 8 -6.87 5.37 -3.92
C ILE A 8 -7.36 6.80 -3.66
N LYS A 9 -8.59 6.92 -3.15
CA LYS A 9 -9.18 8.22 -2.83
C LYS A 9 -8.59 8.75 -1.53
N GLY A 10 -7.88 9.87 -1.64
CA GLY A 10 -7.11 10.49 -0.56
C GLY A 10 -7.35 11.99 -0.43
N ILE A 11 -6.43 12.66 0.28
CA ILE A 11 -6.29 14.13 0.17
C ILE A 11 -6.00 14.48 -1.28
N ASN A 12 -5.05 13.77 -1.88
CA ASN A 12 -4.84 13.70 -3.31
C ASN A 12 -5.11 12.27 -3.76
N ASN A 13 -5.82 12.13 -4.88
CA ASN A 13 -6.06 10.81 -5.45
C ASN A 13 -4.76 10.25 -6.02
N VAL A 14 -4.47 8.99 -5.73
CA VAL A 14 -3.34 8.27 -6.32
C VAL A 14 -3.89 7.24 -7.30
N ASN A 15 -3.55 7.40 -8.58
CA ASN A 15 -3.93 6.46 -9.62
C ASN A 15 -2.84 5.39 -9.76
N ILE A 16 -3.20 4.14 -9.56
CA ILE A 16 -2.34 2.99 -9.81
C ILE A 16 -2.70 2.42 -11.18
N VAL A 17 -1.72 2.39 -12.08
CA VAL A 17 -1.86 1.95 -13.47
C VAL A 17 -0.98 0.72 -13.71
N LYS A 18 -1.59 -0.36 -14.17
CA LYS A 18 -0.92 -1.56 -14.64
C LYS A 18 -0.48 -1.38 -16.09
N SER A 19 0.75 -1.73 -16.39
CA SER A 19 1.32 -1.75 -17.74
C SER A 19 2.21 -2.99 -17.87
N GLY A 20 1.68 -4.03 -18.51
CA GLY A 20 2.26 -5.37 -18.48
C GLY A 20 2.26 -5.95 -17.06
N ASP A 21 3.41 -6.45 -16.63
CA ASP A 21 3.62 -7.02 -15.29
C ASP A 21 4.02 -5.99 -14.22
N LEU A 22 4.00 -4.70 -14.58
CA LEU A 22 4.46 -3.60 -13.76
C LEU A 22 3.33 -2.65 -13.40
N TYR A 23 3.48 -1.99 -12.25
CA TYR A 23 2.52 -1.01 -11.75
C TYR A 23 3.20 0.35 -11.61
N TYR A 24 2.45 1.40 -11.86
CA TYR A 24 2.94 2.78 -11.85
C TYR A 24 1.95 3.70 -11.17
N CYS A 25 2.46 4.74 -10.52
CA CYS A 25 1.65 5.85 -10.06
C CYS A 25 2.37 7.18 -10.26
N LEU A 26 1.59 8.25 -10.47
CA LEU A 26 2.11 9.61 -10.37
C LEU A 26 2.04 10.01 -8.90
N ASN A 27 3.18 10.22 -8.26
CA ASN A 27 3.22 10.67 -6.88
C ASN A 27 2.77 12.14 -6.82
N PRO A 28 1.67 12.45 -6.13
CA PRO A 28 1.14 13.81 -6.06
C PRO A 28 1.96 14.77 -5.19
N GLU A 29 2.95 14.29 -4.42
CA GLU A 29 3.79 15.09 -3.53
C GLU A 29 5.04 15.64 -4.24
N ASN A 30 5.57 14.93 -5.22
CA ASN A 30 6.78 15.32 -5.97
C ASN A 30 6.61 15.35 -7.50
N MET A 31 5.44 14.94 -8.02
CA MET A 31 5.12 14.87 -9.46
C MET A 31 5.96 13.85 -10.25
N GLU A 32 6.61 12.91 -9.58
CA GLU A 32 7.40 11.84 -10.21
C GLU A 32 6.53 10.61 -10.51
N VAL A 33 6.90 9.89 -11.56
CA VAL A 33 6.32 8.57 -11.85
C VAL A 33 7.09 7.53 -11.05
N GLU A 34 6.38 6.86 -10.15
CA GLU A 34 6.94 5.79 -9.33
C GLU A 34 6.54 4.43 -9.88
N LYS A 35 7.53 3.53 -9.92
CA LYS A 35 7.32 2.13 -10.27
C LYS A 35 7.06 1.34 -9.00
N LEU A 36 6.00 0.55 -9.02
CA LEU A 36 5.60 -0.38 -7.97
C LEU A 36 5.78 -1.81 -8.49
N ASN A 37 6.29 -2.69 -7.63
CA ASN A 37 6.23 -4.14 -7.90
C ASN A 37 4.83 -4.69 -7.58
N GLY A 38 4.58 -5.96 -7.92
CA GLY A 38 3.28 -6.59 -7.70
C GLY A 38 2.85 -6.55 -6.23
N THR A 39 3.75 -6.86 -5.31
CA THR A 39 3.46 -6.87 -3.87
C THR A 39 3.09 -5.47 -3.33
N ALA A 40 3.80 -4.42 -3.75
CA ALA A 40 3.48 -3.05 -3.39
C ALA A 40 2.12 -2.61 -3.93
N ALA A 41 1.81 -2.95 -5.19
CA ALA A 41 0.50 -2.70 -5.78
C ALA A 41 -0.61 -3.45 -5.04
N GLU A 42 -0.34 -4.67 -4.59
CA GLU A 42 -1.26 -5.50 -3.82
C GLU A 42 -1.53 -4.93 -2.43
N MET A 43 -0.50 -4.51 -1.70
CA MET A 43 -0.66 -3.81 -0.41
C MET A 43 -1.54 -2.55 -0.55
N LEU A 44 -1.29 -1.75 -1.59
CA LEU A 44 -2.07 -0.55 -1.90
C LEU A 44 -3.52 -0.87 -2.31
N TYR A 45 -3.73 -1.98 -3.04
CA TYR A 45 -5.05 -2.44 -3.42
C TYR A 45 -5.87 -2.89 -2.21
N LEU A 46 -5.28 -3.70 -1.33
CA LEU A 46 -5.90 -4.16 -0.09
C LEU A 46 -6.24 -2.98 0.82
N LEU A 47 -5.34 -1.99 0.94
CA LEU A 47 -5.61 -0.75 1.67
C LEU A 47 -6.84 -0.04 1.08
N ASN A 48 -6.93 0.05 -0.25
CA ASN A 48 -8.06 0.68 -0.91
C ASN A 48 -9.38 -0.04 -0.65
N LYS A 49 -9.34 -1.38 -0.52
CA LYS A 49 -10.47 -2.25 -0.13
C LYS A 49 -10.84 -2.17 1.34
N GLY A 50 -10.04 -1.49 2.16
CA GLY A 50 -10.32 -1.27 3.58
C GLY A 50 -9.75 -2.33 4.51
N TYR A 51 -8.79 -3.13 4.03
CA TYR A 51 -8.11 -4.14 4.85
C TYR A 51 -7.25 -3.44 5.89
N ASP A 52 -7.33 -3.90 7.14
CA ASP A 52 -6.39 -3.51 8.18
C ASP A 52 -5.09 -4.34 8.11
N LEU A 53 -4.15 -4.09 9.04
CA LEU A 53 -2.88 -4.80 9.07
C LEU A 53 -3.06 -6.31 9.23
N ASP A 54 -3.94 -6.75 10.11
CA ASP A 54 -4.13 -8.18 10.41
C ASP A 54 -4.84 -8.88 9.24
N ASP A 55 -5.74 -8.19 8.55
CA ASP A 55 -6.34 -8.66 7.29
C ASP A 55 -5.29 -8.84 6.18
N MET A 56 -4.40 -7.86 6.00
CA MET A 56 -3.32 -7.96 5.00
C MET A 56 -2.35 -9.09 5.34
N VAL A 57 -1.95 -9.22 6.61
CA VAL A 57 -1.04 -10.28 7.06
C VAL A 57 -1.64 -11.65 6.79
N ARG A 58 -2.90 -11.87 7.17
CA ARG A 58 -3.61 -13.13 6.85
C ARG A 58 -3.66 -13.39 5.35
N TYR A 59 -4.00 -12.37 4.56
CA TYR A 59 -3.99 -12.47 3.11
C TYR A 59 -2.62 -12.92 2.57
N PHE A 60 -1.53 -12.33 3.04
CA PHE A 60 -0.20 -12.70 2.56
C PHE A 60 0.25 -14.07 3.09
N MET A 61 -0.08 -14.45 4.33
CA MET A 61 0.23 -15.80 4.85
C MET A 61 -0.46 -16.91 4.05
N ASP A 62 -1.68 -16.68 3.59
CA ASP A 62 -2.42 -17.66 2.78
C ASP A 62 -1.82 -17.85 1.37
N ASN A 63 -1.03 -16.89 0.90
CA ASN A 63 -0.47 -16.86 -0.45
C ASN A 63 1.06 -17.07 -0.48
N TYR A 64 1.75 -16.93 0.65
CA TYR A 64 3.21 -16.94 0.74
C TYR A 64 3.67 -17.66 2.03
N ASP A 65 4.73 -18.46 1.92
CA ASP A 65 5.36 -19.15 3.06
C ASP A 65 6.28 -18.19 3.84
N VAL A 66 5.68 -17.22 4.52
CA VAL A 66 6.38 -16.17 5.30
C VAL A 66 5.76 -16.09 6.69
N SER A 67 6.57 -15.83 7.71
CA SER A 67 6.10 -15.70 9.08
C SER A 67 5.21 -14.47 9.26
N GLU A 68 4.29 -14.54 10.23
CA GLU A 68 3.39 -13.43 10.57
C GLU A 68 4.16 -12.16 10.95
N ASP A 69 5.20 -12.31 11.77
CA ASP A 69 6.03 -11.20 12.27
C ASP A 69 6.79 -10.52 11.14
N ASP A 70 7.36 -11.30 10.22
CA ASP A 70 8.05 -10.77 9.04
C ASP A 70 7.08 -9.99 8.15
N LEU A 71 5.88 -10.54 7.90
CA LEU A 71 4.85 -9.87 7.09
C LEU A 71 4.40 -8.55 7.72
N LYS A 72 4.14 -8.53 9.03
CA LYS A 72 3.81 -7.30 9.77
C LYS A 72 4.88 -6.25 9.57
N LYS A 73 6.14 -6.63 9.75
CA LYS A 73 7.28 -5.73 9.55
C LYS A 73 7.34 -5.22 8.11
N TYR A 74 7.25 -6.10 7.11
CA TYR A 74 7.31 -5.71 5.71
C TYR A 74 6.20 -4.74 5.30
N ILE A 75 4.96 -4.99 5.75
CA ILE A 75 3.82 -4.14 5.44
C ILE A 75 3.99 -2.76 6.08
N LEU A 76 4.40 -2.71 7.36
CA LEU A 76 4.62 -1.45 8.06
C LEU A 76 5.81 -0.67 7.47
N ASP A 77 6.92 -1.34 7.15
CA ASP A 77 8.08 -0.74 6.49
C ASP A 77 7.68 -0.15 5.13
N PHE A 78 6.86 -0.86 4.35
CA PHE A 78 6.36 -0.35 3.08
C PHE A 78 5.57 0.95 3.26
N PHE A 79 4.59 0.97 4.18
CA PHE A 79 3.79 2.17 4.41
C PHE A 79 4.58 3.29 5.07
N ASN A 80 5.54 2.99 5.95
CA ASN A 80 6.43 3.97 6.56
C ASN A 80 7.24 4.73 5.52
N ASN A 81 7.75 4.01 4.51
CA ASN A 81 8.61 4.55 3.45
C ASN A 81 7.84 4.98 2.19
N LEU A 82 6.51 4.93 2.21
CA LEU A 82 5.70 5.34 1.07
C LEU A 82 5.80 6.86 0.88
N SER A 83 6.38 7.25 -0.25
CA SER A 83 6.66 8.64 -0.63
C SER A 83 5.42 9.52 -0.75
N PHE A 84 4.24 8.93 -1.01
CA PHE A 84 2.94 9.61 -1.05
C PHE A 84 2.02 9.25 0.13
N LYS A 85 2.61 8.79 1.25
CA LYS A 85 1.86 8.42 2.48
C LYS A 85 0.88 9.51 2.92
N LYS A 86 1.25 10.79 2.86
CA LYS A 86 0.38 11.90 3.31
C LYS A 86 -0.83 12.04 2.40
N SER A 87 -0.66 11.76 1.11
CA SER A 87 -1.74 11.84 0.13
C SER A 87 -2.87 10.85 0.39
N ILE A 88 -2.57 9.68 0.96
CA ILE A 88 -3.55 8.62 1.29
C ILE A 88 -3.78 8.44 2.80
N ILE A 89 -3.43 9.44 3.61
CA ILE A 89 -3.48 9.38 5.09
C ILE A 89 -4.86 9.01 5.63
N ASN A 90 -5.94 9.46 4.97
CA ASN A 90 -7.31 9.12 5.32
C ASN A 90 -7.56 7.61 5.27
N LYS A 91 -7.03 6.91 4.25
CA LYS A 91 -7.14 5.46 4.12
C LYS A 91 -6.40 4.76 5.25
N LEU A 92 -5.16 5.17 5.50
CA LEU A 92 -4.34 4.64 6.60
C LEU A 92 -5.01 4.81 7.96
N ILE A 93 -5.68 5.94 8.19
CA ILE A 93 -6.46 6.18 9.41
C ILE A 93 -7.67 5.24 9.48
N THR A 94 -8.45 5.14 8.40
CA THR A 94 -9.67 4.31 8.39
C THR A 94 -9.39 2.82 8.57
N THR A 95 -8.25 2.34 8.07
CA THR A 95 -7.80 0.95 8.26
C THR A 95 -6.96 0.76 9.52
N LYS A 96 -6.82 1.80 10.35
CA LYS A 96 -6.03 1.83 11.59
C LYS A 96 -4.53 1.56 11.43
N ILE A 97 -4.04 1.34 10.21
CA ILE A 97 -2.61 1.16 9.89
C ILE A 97 -1.82 2.41 10.33
N TYR A 98 -2.39 3.61 10.18
CA TYR A 98 -1.80 4.87 10.61
C TYR A 98 -1.24 4.82 12.05
N TYR A 99 -1.98 4.17 12.96
CA TYR A 99 -1.63 4.08 14.39
C TYR A 99 -0.55 3.04 14.70
N ARG A 100 -0.04 2.36 13.66
CA ARG A 100 1.05 1.39 13.71
C ARG A 100 2.31 1.88 12.98
N LEU A 101 2.23 3.04 12.31
CA LEU A 101 3.33 3.61 11.57
C LEU A 101 4.26 4.42 12.48
N ASP A 102 5.54 4.44 12.12
CA ASP A 102 6.55 5.28 12.73
C ASP A 102 6.54 6.65 12.05
N TRP A 103 6.34 7.69 12.85
CA TRP A 103 6.28 9.08 12.37
C TRP A 103 7.59 9.84 12.56
N GLU A 104 8.63 9.17 13.06
CA GLU A 104 9.92 9.78 13.43
C GLU A 104 10.98 9.78 12.30
N ASN A 105 10.58 9.54 11.04
CA ASN A 105 11.47 9.66 9.88
C ASN A 105 11.15 10.88 9.01
#